data_AF-G0RXU0-F1
#
_entry.id   AF-G0RXU0-F1
#
_cell.length_a   1.000
_cell.length_b   1.000
_cell.length_c   1.000
_cell.angle_alpha   90.00
_cell.angle_beta   90.00
_cell.angle_gamma   90.00
#
_symmetry.space_group_name_H-M   'P 1'
#
loop_
_entity.id
_entity.type
_entity.pdbx_description
1 polymer ?
#
loop_
_entity_poly.entity_id
_entity_poly.type
_entity_poly.pdbx_seq_one_letter_code
_entity_poly.pdbx_strand_id
1 'polypeptide(L)'
;MVAANNQLVSQVVLRKAEEHDPNRERTIGTITKLDLAGPGSANERNYLDLVKGRESMQKLSLNWYVLRNRFEDERSSDAYTRDANEERFFQTGAGSMLILPIAA
;
A
#
# COMPACT_ATOMS: atom_id res chain seq x y z
N MET A 1 -2.30 -7.99 -4.74
CA MET A 1 -1.86 -7.37 -3.46
C MET A 1 -0.36 -7.55 -3.31
N VAL A 2 0.32 -6.52 -2.84
CA VAL A 2 1.76 -6.51 -2.56
C VAL A 2 1.98 -6.14 -1.09
N ALA A 3 3.09 -6.60 -0.51
CA ALA A 3 3.45 -6.29 0.88
C ALA A 3 4.72 -5.44 0.90
N ALA A 4 4.64 -4.26 1.52
CA ALA A 4 5.70 -3.27 1.50
C ALA A 4 6.90 -3.61 2.39
N ASN A 5 6.84 -4.70 3.15
CA ASN A 5 8.00 -5.28 3.83
C ASN A 5 8.90 -6.09 2.88
N ASN A 6 8.61 -6.14 1.57
CA ASN A 6 9.47 -6.69 0.54
C ASN A 6 9.71 -5.64 -0.56
N GLN A 7 10.76 -5.80 -1.37
CA GLN A 7 11.06 -4.87 -2.46
C GLN A 7 9.96 -4.92 -3.53
N LEU A 8 9.51 -3.75 -4.02
CA LEU A 8 8.46 -3.67 -5.06
C LEU A 8 8.78 -4.52 -6.30
N VAL A 9 10.04 -4.49 -6.75
CA VAL A 9 10.52 -5.27 -7.91
C VAL A 9 10.50 -6.79 -7.68
N SER A 10 10.47 -7.24 -6.42
CA SER A 10 10.43 -8.67 -6.06
C SER A 10 9.00 -9.23 -6.01
N GLN A 11 7.98 -8.40 -6.25
CA GLN A 11 6.58 -8.79 -6.19
C GLN A 11 6.16 -9.55 -7.46
N VAL A 12 6.37 -10.87 -7.47
CA VAL A 12 6.05 -11.77 -8.61
C VAL A 12 4.59 -11.64 -9.09
N VAL A 13 3.67 -11.28 -8.18
CA VAL A 13 2.26 -11.07 -8.52
C VAL A 13 2.04 -9.95 -9.54
N LEU A 14 2.93 -8.96 -9.61
CA LEU A 14 2.83 -7.85 -10.57
C LEU A 14 3.02 -8.35 -12.00
N ARG A 15 4.02 -9.22 -12.23
CA ARG A 15 4.24 -9.86 -13.53
C ARG A 15 3.05 -10.74 -13.91
N LYS A 16 2.52 -11.51 -12.96
CA LYS A 16 1.35 -12.36 -13.22
C LYS A 16 0.10 -11.54 -13.56
N ALA A 17 -0.07 -10.37 -12.94
CA ALA A 17 -1.17 -9.47 -13.29
C ALA A 17 -1.00 -8.93 -14.71
N GLU A 18 0.21 -8.48 -15.07
CA GLU A 18 0.54 -7.99 -16.42
C GLU A 18 0.34 -9.06 -17.51
N GLU A 19 0.68 -10.32 -17.25
CA GLU A 19 0.44 -11.44 -18.18
C GLU A 19 -1.04 -11.58 -18.57
N HIS A 20 -1.96 -11.23 -17.67
CA HIS A 20 -3.39 -11.34 -17.91
C HIS A 20 -4.05 -9.98 -18.24
N ASP A 21 -3.48 -8.87 -17.79
CA ASP A 21 -3.97 -7.50 -17.99
C ASP A 21 -2.82 -6.58 -18.45
N PRO A 22 -2.33 -6.76 -19.69
CA PRO A 22 -1.14 -6.04 -20.17
C PRO A 22 -1.37 -4.53 -20.30
N ASN A 23 -2.61 -4.11 -20.54
CA ASN A 23 -3.00 -2.70 -20.59
C ASN A 23 -3.29 -2.11 -19.20
N ARG A 24 -3.37 -2.96 -18.16
CA ARG A 24 -3.56 -2.56 -16.75
C ARG A 24 -4.86 -1.80 -16.49
N GLU A 25 -5.90 -2.16 -17.24
CA GLU A 25 -7.20 -1.48 -17.26
C GLU A 25 -8.18 -2.07 -16.24
N ARG A 26 -7.94 -3.31 -15.81
CA ARG A 26 -8.86 -4.09 -14.96
C ARG A 26 -8.19 -4.65 -13.70
N THR A 27 -6.98 -4.20 -13.38
CA THR A 27 -6.23 -4.57 -12.19
C THR A 27 -6.31 -3.45 -11.15
N ILE A 28 -6.75 -3.80 -9.94
CA ILE A 28 -6.69 -2.92 -8.77
C ILE A 28 -5.45 -3.25 -7.93
N GLY A 29 -4.70 -2.22 -7.56
CA GLY A 29 -3.52 -2.34 -6.73
C GLY A 29 -3.86 -2.24 -5.24
N THR A 30 -3.29 -3.12 -4.43
CA THR A 30 -3.43 -3.04 -2.97
C THR A 30 -2.07 -3.26 -2.31
N ILE A 31 -1.67 -2.33 -1.46
CA ILE A 31 -0.44 -2.36 -0.67
C ILE A 31 -0.80 -2.59 0.78
N THR A 32 -0.04 -3.48 1.43
CA THR A 32 -0.17 -3.81 2.85
C THR A 32 1.17 -3.69 3.54
N LYS A 33 1.17 -3.65 4.88
CA LYS A 33 2.39 -3.65 5.71
C LYS A 33 3.33 -2.48 5.40
N LEU A 34 2.79 -1.31 5.08
CA LEU A 34 3.58 -0.11 4.76
C LEU A 34 4.36 0.40 5.99
N ASP A 35 3.80 0.20 7.17
CA ASP A 35 4.45 0.34 8.48
C ASP A 35 5.72 -0.51 8.65
N LEU A 36 5.84 -1.62 7.91
CA LEU A 36 7.00 -2.52 7.93
C LEU A 36 7.96 -2.31 6.76
N ALA A 37 7.78 -1.25 5.96
CA ALA A 37 8.66 -0.95 4.82
C ALA A 37 10.04 -0.41 5.23
N GLY A 38 10.26 -0.12 6.52
CA GLY A 38 11.45 0.53 7.03
C GLY A 38 11.34 2.06 6.87
N PRO A 39 11.11 2.80 7.96
CA PRO A 39 10.92 4.25 7.91
C PRO A 39 12.08 4.98 7.23
N GLY A 40 11.78 5.86 6.27
CA GLY A 40 12.75 6.61 5.47
C GLY A 40 13.51 5.78 4.42
N SER A 41 13.24 4.48 4.31
CA SER A 41 13.96 3.61 3.39
C SER A 41 13.65 3.95 1.92
N ALA A 42 14.49 3.46 1.01
CA ALA A 42 14.18 3.54 -0.42
C ALA A 42 12.91 2.74 -0.78
N ASN A 43 12.68 1.62 -0.10
CA ASN A 43 11.51 0.79 -0.37
C ASN A 43 10.21 1.48 0.04
N GLU A 44 10.18 2.11 1.23
CA GLU A 44 9.04 2.93 1.67
C GLU A 44 8.73 4.03 0.65
N ARG A 45 9.76 4.77 0.20
CA ARG A 45 9.60 5.81 -0.83
C ARG A 45 9.02 5.27 -2.14
N ASN A 46 9.52 4.13 -2.63
CA ASN A 46 8.99 3.49 -3.84
C ASN A 46 7.49 3.16 -3.71
N TYR A 47 7.05 2.65 -2.55
CA TYR A 47 5.64 2.37 -2.31
C TYR A 47 4.80 3.64 -2.17
N LEU A 48 5.33 4.69 -1.55
CA LEU A 48 4.64 5.99 -1.47
C LEU A 48 4.47 6.62 -2.86
N ASP A 49 5.50 6.57 -3.69
CA ASP A 49 5.46 7.07 -5.06
C ASP A 49 4.50 6.25 -5.94
N LEU A 50 4.41 4.93 -5.71
CA LEU A 50 3.43 4.06 -6.37
C LEU A 50 1.98 4.50 -6.09
N VAL A 51 1.64 4.74 -4.83
CA VAL A 51 0.29 5.19 -4.44
C VAL A 51 -0.01 6.60 -4.96
N LYS A 52 1.00 7.48 -4.97
CA LYS A 52 0.88 8.86 -5.48
C LYS A 52 0.86 8.95 -7.01
N GLY A 53 0.91 7.82 -7.71
CA GLY A 53 0.92 7.77 -9.18
C GLY A 53 2.21 8.29 -9.83
N ARG A 54 3.31 8.35 -9.06
CA ARG A 54 4.63 8.82 -9.50
C ARG A 54 5.52 7.69 -10.02
N GLU A 55 5.21 6.44 -9.70
CA GLU A 55 5.85 5.25 -10.27
C GLU A 55 5.19 4.88 -11.61
N SER A 56 5.79 5.32 -12.72
CA SER A 56 5.21 5.17 -14.05
C SER A 56 5.19 3.72 -14.54
N MET A 57 6.17 2.90 -14.16
CA MET A 57 6.25 1.52 -14.63
C MET A 57 5.14 0.66 -14.05
N GLN A 58 4.68 0.97 -12.84
CA GLN A 58 3.67 0.20 -12.11
C GLN A 58 2.30 0.89 -12.01
N LYS A 59 2.02 1.88 -12.88
CA LYS A 59 0.71 2.55 -12.95
C LYS A 59 -0.41 1.58 -13.34
N LEU A 60 -1.56 1.72 -12.69
CA LEU A 60 -2.80 0.97 -12.95
C LEU A 60 -3.94 1.95 -13.22
N SER A 61 -4.83 1.65 -14.17
CA SER A 61 -5.97 2.53 -14.48
C SER A 61 -6.97 2.62 -13.32
N LEU A 62 -7.08 1.56 -12.50
CA LEU A 62 -7.92 1.51 -11.29
C LEU A 62 -7.17 1.95 -10.02
N ASN A 63 -5.96 2.51 -10.15
CA ASN A 63 -5.12 3.01 -9.05
C ASN A 63 -4.64 1.97 -8.03
N TRP A 64 -3.87 2.47 -7.06
CA TRP A 64 -3.33 1.75 -5.93
C TRP A 64 -3.96 2.25 -4.63
N TYR A 65 -4.32 1.31 -3.76
CA TYR A 65 -4.87 1.57 -2.44
C TYR A 65 -3.96 0.99 -1.37
N VAL A 66 -3.92 1.65 -0.22
CA VAL A 66 -3.21 1.16 0.96
C VAL A 66 -4.24 0.73 2.00
N LEU A 67 -3.96 -0.36 2.68
CA LEU A 67 -4.72 -0.78 3.86
C LEU A 67 -3.78 -1.36 4.91
N ARG A 68 -4.22 -1.32 6.17
CA ARG A 68 -3.49 -1.87 7.29
C ARG A 68 -4.14 -3.16 7.75
N ASN A 69 -3.42 -4.27 7.60
CA ASN A 69 -3.88 -5.56 8.12
C ASN A 69 -3.68 -5.65 9.63
N ARG A 70 -4.46 -6.52 10.29
CA ARG A 70 -4.21 -6.96 11.67
C ARG A 70 -2.81 -7.56 11.77
N PHE A 71 -2.12 -7.26 12.88
CA PHE A 71 -0.95 -8.04 13.29
C PHE A 71 -1.36 -9.40 13.85
N GLU A 72 -0.38 -10.28 14.04
CA GLU A 72 -0.60 -11.65 14.52
C GLU A 72 -1.25 -11.66 15.92
N ASP A 73 -0.81 -10.76 16.79
CA ASP A 73 -1.30 -10.56 18.15
C ASP A 73 -2.67 -9.86 18.20
N GLU A 74 -3.15 -9.32 17.09
CA GLU A 74 -4.45 -8.66 16.99
C GLU A 74 -5.52 -9.53 16.31
N ARG A 75 -5.23 -10.79 15.99
CA ARG A 75 -6.16 -11.67 15.25
C ARG A 75 -7.54 -11.79 15.89
N SER A 76 -7.62 -11.72 17.21
CA SER A 76 -8.86 -11.79 17.98
C SER A 76 -9.56 -10.44 18.20
N SER A 77 -9.01 -9.34 17.67
CA SER A 77 -9.63 -8.01 17.78
C SER A 77 -10.93 -7.94 16.99
N ASP A 78 -11.93 -7.28 17.56
CA ASP A 78 -13.21 -7.04 16.88
C ASP A 78 -13.06 -6.08 15.67
N ALA A 79 -14.15 -5.89 14.93
CA ALA A 79 -14.14 -5.02 13.75
C ALA A 79 -13.84 -3.56 14.12
N TYR A 80 -14.39 -3.06 15.23
CA TYR A 80 -14.23 -1.68 15.68
C TYR A 80 -12.78 -1.35 16.04
N THR A 81 -12.13 -2.23 16.82
CA THR A 81 -10.72 -2.11 17.20
C THR A 81 -9.81 -2.16 15.97
N ARG A 82 -10.13 -3.06 15.02
CA ARG A 82 -9.39 -3.15 13.75
C ARG A 82 -9.50 -1.86 12.94
N ASP A 83 -10.70 -1.29 12.82
CA ASP A 83 -10.94 -0.04 12.09
C ASP A 83 -10.24 1.14 12.77
N ALA A 84 -10.31 1.24 14.10
CA ALA A 84 -9.60 2.27 14.87
C ALA A 84 -8.08 2.18 14.72
N ASN A 85 -7.51 0.96 14.68
CA ASN A 85 -6.08 0.77 14.46
C ASN A 85 -5.66 1.15 13.03
N GLU A 86 -6.50 0.87 12.03
CA GLU A 86 -6.27 1.31 10.65
C GLU A 86 -6.35 2.83 10.52
N GLU A 87 -7.35 3.47 11.12
CA GLU A 87 -7.47 4.92 11.15
C GLU A 87 -6.23 5.58 11.80
N ARG A 88 -5.79 5.05 12.94
CA ARG A 88 -4.57 5.53 13.61
C ARG A 88 -3.33 5.38 12.74
N PHE A 89 -3.23 4.28 11.98
CA PHE A 89 -2.15 4.08 11.01
C PHE A 89 -2.17 5.14 9.90
N PHE A 90 -3.33 5.58 9.42
CA PHE A 90 -3.39 6.64 8.41
C PHE A 90 -3.21 8.06 8.99
N GLN A 91 -3.48 8.25 10.28
CA GLN A 91 -3.21 9.52 10.96
C GLN A 91 -1.74 9.70 11.38
N THR A 92 -0.95 8.63 11.41
CA THR A 92 0.43 8.65 11.92
C THR A 92 1.42 7.87 11.04
N GLY A 93 2.73 7.97 11.30
CA GLY A 93 3.74 7.14 10.64
C GLY A 93 3.76 7.24 9.10
N ALA A 94 3.93 6.10 8.43
CA ALA A 94 3.99 6.04 6.97
C ALA A 94 2.63 6.34 6.31
N GLY A 95 1.52 5.95 6.97
CA GLY A 95 0.17 6.16 6.44
C GLY A 95 -0.21 7.64 6.33
N SER A 96 0.25 8.48 7.25
CA SER A 96 -0.01 9.93 7.20
C SER A 96 0.60 10.63 5.99
N MET A 97 1.61 10.04 5.35
CA MET A 97 2.21 10.58 4.12
C MET A 97 1.32 10.42 2.88
N LEU A 98 0.21 9.68 3.00
CA LEU A 98 -0.77 9.42 1.94
C LEU A 98 -2.01 10.30 2.04
N ILE A 99 -2.27 10.88 3.22
CA ILE A 99 -3.30 11.91 3.36
C ILE A 99 -2.75 13.18 2.72
N LEU A 100 -3.36 13.64 1.62
CA LEU A 100 -3.06 14.95 1.10
C LEU A 100 -3.41 15.98 2.18
N PRO A 101 -2.55 16.97 2.49
CA PRO A 101 -2.97 18.07 3.35
C PRO A 101 -4.23 18.67 2.72
N ILE A 102 -5.30 18.76 3.51
CA ILE A 102 -6.45 19.56 3.13
C ILE A 102 -5.88 20.96 2.89
N ALA A 103 -5.92 21.43 1.65
CA ALA A 103 -5.51 22.78 1.33
C ALA A 103 -6.34 23.73 2.21
N ALA A 104 -5.64 24.46 3.08
CA ALA A 104 -6.21 25.57 3.84
C ALA A 104 -6.49 26.76 2.91
#